data_AF-A0A9W8XR33-F1
#
_entry.id   AF-A0A9W8XR33-F1
#
_cell.length_a   1.000
_cell.length_b   1.000
_cell.length_c   1.000
_cell.angle_alpha   90.00
_cell.angle_beta   90.00
_cell.angle_gamma   90.00
#
_symmetry.space_group_name_H-M   'P 1'
#
loop_
_entity.id
_entity.type
_entity.pdbx_description
1 polymer ?
#
loop_
_entity_poly.entity_id
_entity_poly.type
_entity_poly.pdbx_seq_one_letter_code
_entity_poly.pdbx_strand_id
1 'polypeptide(L)'
;MTVLLAHVFTILVTVLQFAAANFDLYHIHGVKAEGPWPGTEINGWQLQNDNPGCEQVDLYASWPDSSDLSHDRLGIRCEGKCGYGDAPWPDVKLIEMHFTNHYHFTIYKDRGHDVNGAWRWYLYGTEGKSYGECFAWGDYNWDCKWPDKHLSVKGFRKFRCITDVDANAINDAYKKEGGRALAAVSNSTAVAGRV
;
A
#
# COMPACT_ATOMS: atom_id res chain seq x y z
N MET A 1 20.26 -9.02 -58.68
CA MET A 1 19.78 -10.05 -57.73
C MET A 1 20.56 -9.92 -56.43
N THR A 2 19.81 -9.76 -55.33
CA THR A 2 20.12 -10.29 -53.99
C THR A 2 21.38 -9.82 -53.25
N VAL A 3 21.47 -8.55 -52.82
CA VAL A 3 22.19 -8.21 -51.56
C VAL A 3 21.63 -6.96 -50.84
N LEU A 4 20.43 -6.50 -51.14
CA LEU A 4 19.85 -5.27 -50.54
C LEU A 4 18.63 -5.54 -49.65
N LEU A 5 18.43 -6.80 -49.25
CA LEU A 5 17.23 -7.25 -48.54
C LEU A 5 17.52 -7.94 -47.19
N ALA A 6 18.70 -7.73 -46.60
CA ALA A 6 19.14 -8.47 -45.41
C ALA A 6 19.51 -7.60 -44.21
N HIS A 7 19.12 -6.31 -44.17
CA HIS A 7 19.45 -5.42 -43.06
C HIS A 7 18.22 -4.75 -42.42
N VAL A 8 17.00 -5.14 -42.80
CA VAL A 8 15.74 -4.60 -42.23
C VAL A 8 15.24 -5.43 -41.05
N PHE A 9 16.00 -6.45 -40.60
CA PHE A 9 15.57 -7.38 -39.55
C PHE A 9 16.42 -7.33 -38.28
N THR A 10 17.09 -6.21 -38.00
CA THR A 10 17.95 -6.11 -36.82
C THR A 10 17.61 -4.84 -36.05
N ILE A 11 17.03 -5.04 -34.86
CA ILE A 11 16.94 -4.08 -33.75
C ILE A 11 15.81 -3.04 -33.88
N LEU A 12 14.57 -3.50 -34.04
CA LEU A 12 13.49 -2.90 -33.25
C LEU A 12 13.58 -3.54 -31.86
N VAL A 13 14.62 -3.17 -31.09
CA VAL A 13 14.61 -3.37 -29.64
C VAL A 13 13.52 -2.43 -29.16
N THR A 14 12.30 -2.96 -29.11
CA THR A 14 11.25 -2.40 -28.30
C THR A 14 11.83 -2.31 -26.90
N VAL A 15 12.23 -1.10 -26.53
CA VAL A 15 12.45 -0.72 -25.13
C VAL A 15 11.05 -0.76 -24.51
N LEU A 16 10.51 -1.97 -24.29
CA LEU A 16 9.56 -2.19 -23.23
C LEU A 16 10.37 -1.87 -21.98
N GLN A 17 10.22 -0.65 -21.50
CA GLN A 17 10.47 -0.42 -20.09
C GLN A 17 9.49 -1.35 -19.37
N PHE A 18 10.00 -2.48 -18.90
CA PHE A 18 9.32 -3.29 -17.90
C PHE A 18 9.25 -2.39 -16.66
N ALA A 19 8.22 -1.55 -16.59
CA ALA A 19 7.87 -0.88 -15.36
C ALA A 19 7.56 -2.01 -14.37
N ALA A 20 8.49 -2.28 -13.47
CA ALA A 20 8.23 -3.18 -12.37
C ALA A 20 7.05 -2.61 -11.60
N ALA A 21 6.04 -3.42 -11.35
CA ALA A 21 4.92 -2.98 -10.52
C ALA A 21 5.45 -2.67 -9.12
N ASN A 22 4.84 -1.69 -8.48
CA ASN A 22 5.17 -1.35 -7.11
C ASN A 22 3.95 -0.86 -6.36
N PHE A 23 4.02 -0.97 -5.05
CA PHE A 23 3.15 -0.24 -4.17
C PHE A 23 3.95 0.37 -3.03
N ASP A 24 3.46 1.50 -2.56
CA ASP A 24 3.98 2.21 -1.41
C ASP A 24 3.00 2.04 -0.26
N LEU A 25 3.50 1.59 0.89
CA LEU A 25 2.72 1.40 2.11
C LEU A 25 2.82 2.65 2.97
N TYR A 26 1.68 3.29 3.21
CA TYR A 26 1.54 4.46 4.07
C TYR A 26 0.80 4.07 5.35
N HIS A 27 1.26 4.58 6.49
CA HIS A 27 0.40 4.70 7.65
C HIS A 27 -0.33 6.03 7.55
N ILE A 28 -1.64 6.01 7.75
CA ILE A 28 -2.48 7.20 7.65
C ILE A 28 -2.97 7.65 9.02
N HIS A 29 -3.17 8.95 9.15
CA HIS A 29 -3.82 9.57 10.31
C HIS A 29 -4.69 10.72 9.81
N GLY A 30 -5.91 10.83 10.31
CA GLY A 30 -6.84 11.86 9.91
C GLY A 30 -7.97 12.05 10.89
N VAL A 31 -8.81 13.04 10.62
CA VAL A 31 -9.99 13.36 11.42
C VAL A 31 -11.15 13.74 10.51
N LYS A 32 -12.37 13.37 10.92
CA LYS A 32 -13.59 13.97 10.40
C LYS A 32 -13.75 15.36 11.03
N ALA A 33 -13.66 16.41 10.21
CA ALA A 33 -13.68 17.80 10.68
C ALA A 33 -15.08 18.24 11.15
N GLU A 34 -16.14 17.78 10.46
CA GLU A 34 -17.53 18.15 10.71
C GLU A 34 -18.46 16.94 10.42
N GLY A 35 -19.76 17.06 10.71
CA GLY A 35 -20.75 15.98 10.51
C GLY A 35 -21.32 15.43 11.82
N PRO A 36 -22.02 14.27 11.81
CA PRO A 36 -22.63 13.69 13.01
C PRO A 36 -21.62 13.20 14.05
N TRP A 37 -20.37 12.99 13.64
CA TRP A 37 -19.28 12.48 14.49
C TRP A 37 -17.98 13.28 14.27
N PRO A 38 -17.98 14.59 14.54
CA PRO A 38 -16.80 15.43 14.35
C PRO A 38 -15.70 15.02 15.35
N GLY A 39 -14.44 15.12 14.93
CA GLY A 39 -13.29 14.66 15.69
C GLY A 39 -13.06 13.15 15.64
N THR A 40 -13.88 12.37 14.92
CA THR A 40 -13.63 10.93 14.73
C THR A 40 -12.29 10.75 14.03
N GLU A 41 -11.37 10.05 14.70
CA GLU A 41 -10.07 9.73 14.14
C GLU A 41 -10.16 8.66 13.05
N ILE A 42 -9.30 8.82 12.05
CA ILE A 42 -9.05 7.85 11.01
C ILE A 42 -7.60 7.44 11.18
N ASN A 43 -7.37 6.19 11.52
CA ASN A 43 -6.05 5.59 11.68
C ASN A 43 -6.03 4.27 10.92
N GLY A 44 -4.84 3.91 10.42
CA GLY A 44 -4.60 2.64 9.76
C GLY A 44 -3.63 2.81 8.62
N TRP A 45 -3.86 2.07 7.55
CA TRP A 45 -2.90 1.90 6.47
C TRP A 45 -3.53 2.04 5.11
N GLN A 46 -2.72 2.50 4.15
CA GLN A 46 -3.13 2.62 2.77
C GLN A 46 -1.98 2.26 1.84
N LEU A 47 -2.31 1.57 0.75
CA LEU A 47 -1.40 1.34 -0.36
C LEU A 47 -1.57 2.45 -1.38
N GLN A 48 -0.50 2.88 -2.04
CA GLN A 48 -0.57 3.85 -3.12
C GLN A 48 0.43 3.48 -4.21
N ASN A 49 0.14 3.86 -5.45
CA ASN A 49 1.15 3.82 -6.50
C ASN A 49 1.95 5.12 -6.45
N ASP A 50 3.26 4.98 -6.27
CA ASP A 50 4.21 6.09 -6.21
C ASP A 50 3.80 7.24 -5.26
N ASN A 51 3.88 8.48 -5.75
CA ASN A 51 3.56 9.70 -5.03
C ASN A 51 2.15 10.14 -5.44
N PRO A 52 1.11 9.80 -4.65
CA PRO A 52 -0.26 10.12 -5.03
C PRO A 52 -0.59 11.60 -4.82
N GLY A 53 -1.46 12.12 -5.67
CA GLY A 53 -2.25 13.33 -5.41
C GLY A 53 -3.49 13.03 -4.56
N CYS A 54 -4.12 14.06 -4.00
CA CYS A 54 -5.28 13.87 -3.12
C CYS A 54 -6.49 13.25 -3.83
N GLU A 55 -6.66 13.48 -5.13
CA GLU A 55 -7.70 12.84 -5.92
C GLU A 55 -7.51 11.32 -5.99
N GLN A 56 -6.26 10.84 -5.97
CA GLN A 56 -5.93 9.42 -5.97
C GLN A 56 -6.08 8.81 -4.58
N VAL A 57 -5.61 9.51 -3.55
CA VAL A 57 -5.69 9.06 -2.14
C VAL A 57 -7.11 8.70 -1.74
N ASP A 58 -8.08 9.53 -2.15
CA ASP A 58 -9.49 9.38 -1.82
C ASP A 58 -10.14 8.12 -2.43
N LEU A 59 -9.63 7.64 -3.56
CA LEU A 59 -10.16 6.50 -4.31
C LEU A 59 -9.73 5.13 -3.77
N TYR A 60 -8.76 5.13 -2.86
CA TYR A 60 -8.13 3.92 -2.36
C TYR A 60 -8.72 3.52 -1.01
N ALA A 61 -8.69 2.24 -0.71
CA ALA A 61 -9.12 1.68 0.55
C ALA A 61 -8.16 2.03 1.68
N SER A 62 -8.65 1.87 2.91
CA SER A 62 -7.83 1.93 4.12
C SER A 62 -8.02 0.64 4.90
N TRP A 63 -6.94 0.06 5.40
CA TRP A 63 -6.95 -1.14 6.22
C TRP A 63 -6.62 -0.78 7.67
N PRO A 64 -7.38 -1.29 8.66
CA PRO A 64 -7.12 -0.98 10.06
C PRO A 64 -5.86 -1.69 10.55
N ASP A 65 -5.29 -1.16 11.64
CA ASP A 65 -4.37 -1.93 12.47
C ASP A 65 -5.08 -3.16 13.03
N SER A 66 -4.40 -4.30 13.04
CA SER A 66 -4.87 -5.53 13.64
C SER A 66 -3.76 -6.20 14.45
N SER A 67 -4.11 -6.81 15.59
CA SER A 67 -3.18 -7.68 16.31
C SER A 67 -3.16 -9.12 15.76
N ASP A 68 -4.16 -9.49 14.95
CA ASP A 68 -4.37 -10.85 14.47
C ASP A 68 -5.06 -10.86 13.10
N LEU A 69 -4.40 -11.44 12.10
CA LEU A 69 -4.90 -11.58 10.73
C LEU A 69 -5.36 -13.02 10.42
N SER A 70 -5.48 -13.88 11.44
CA SER A 70 -6.05 -15.22 11.28
C SER A 70 -7.54 -15.19 10.90
N HIS A 71 -8.03 -16.30 10.35
CA HIS A 71 -9.44 -16.48 9.98
C HIS A 71 -9.95 -15.40 9.01
N ASP A 72 -9.16 -15.13 7.98
CA ASP A 72 -9.48 -14.21 6.89
C ASP A 72 -9.73 -12.75 7.32
N ARG A 73 -9.26 -12.34 8.51
CA ARG A 73 -9.40 -10.96 8.97
C ARG A 73 -8.50 -10.04 8.17
N LEU A 74 -9.10 -9.04 7.53
CA LEU A 74 -8.38 -8.01 6.79
C LEU A 74 -7.75 -6.98 7.73
N GLY A 75 -6.61 -6.43 7.33
CA GLY A 75 -5.90 -5.43 8.12
C GLY A 75 -4.40 -5.50 7.91
N ILE A 76 -3.68 -4.72 8.72
CA ILE A 76 -2.24 -4.80 8.82
C ILE A 76 -1.87 -5.01 10.28
N ARG A 77 -1.12 -6.07 10.53
CA ARG A 77 -0.46 -6.30 11.81
C ARG A 77 0.95 -5.76 11.74
N CYS A 78 1.26 -4.86 12.66
CA CYS A 78 2.60 -4.35 12.81
C CYS A 78 3.14 -4.59 14.22
N GLU A 79 4.39 -5.03 14.29
CA GLU A 79 5.11 -5.18 15.55
C GLU A 79 6.32 -4.23 15.59
N GLY A 80 6.48 -3.49 16.69
CA GLY A 80 7.54 -2.48 16.84
C GLY A 80 6.98 -1.06 16.80
N LYS A 81 7.78 -0.11 16.30
CA LYS A 81 7.34 1.29 16.13
C LYS A 81 6.77 1.51 14.74
N CYS A 82 5.45 1.52 14.65
CA CYS A 82 4.73 1.49 13.39
C CYS A 82 3.80 2.68 13.18
N GLY A 83 3.59 3.50 14.23
CA GLY A 83 2.60 4.54 14.22
C GLY A 83 2.87 5.58 13.14
N TYR A 84 1.87 6.39 12.83
CA TYR A 84 1.91 7.41 11.76
C TYR A 84 3.25 8.18 11.70
N GLY A 85 3.76 8.69 12.83
CA GLY A 85 5.01 9.46 12.89
C GLY A 85 6.31 8.65 13.03
N ASP A 86 6.23 7.33 13.21
CA ASP A 86 7.41 6.49 13.44
C ASP A 86 8.22 6.26 12.16
N ALA A 87 9.54 6.15 12.28
CA ALA A 87 10.35 5.75 11.14
C ALA A 87 10.08 4.27 10.78
N PRO A 88 10.02 3.91 9.48
CA PRO A 88 9.85 2.51 9.05
C PRO A 88 11.01 1.58 9.44
N TRP A 89 12.16 2.16 9.77
CA TRP A 89 13.38 1.45 10.19
C TRP A 89 14.14 2.31 11.22
N PRO A 90 14.83 1.74 12.21
CA PRO A 90 15.08 0.32 12.46
C PRO A 90 14.10 -0.39 13.40
N ASP A 91 13.09 0.30 13.91
CA ASP A 91 12.33 -0.20 15.06
C ASP A 91 11.09 -1.07 14.70
N VAL A 92 10.74 -1.19 13.42
CA VAL A 92 9.71 -2.12 12.91
C VAL A 92 10.27 -3.54 12.89
N LYS A 93 9.60 -4.50 13.53
CA LYS A 93 9.98 -5.92 13.58
C LYS A 93 9.27 -6.77 12.52
N LEU A 94 8.00 -6.50 12.29
CA LEU A 94 7.16 -7.26 11.37
C LEU A 94 6.04 -6.36 10.82
N ILE A 95 5.75 -6.52 9.54
CA ILE A 95 4.55 -6.01 8.88
C ILE A 95 3.90 -7.21 8.21
N GLU A 96 2.78 -7.66 8.74
CA GLU A 96 1.91 -8.67 8.12
C GLU A 96 0.66 -7.96 7.59
N MET A 97 0.31 -8.23 6.35
CA MET A 97 -0.69 -7.50 5.59
C MET A 97 -1.67 -8.51 5.03
N HIS A 98 -2.95 -8.33 5.30
CA HIS A 98 -4.00 -9.12 4.68
C HIS A 98 -5.04 -8.18 4.08
N PHE A 99 -4.99 -8.01 2.76
CA PHE A 99 -5.78 -7.03 2.04
C PHE A 99 -7.06 -7.63 1.46
N THR A 100 -6.96 -8.87 0.97
CA THR A 100 -8.02 -9.65 0.33
C THR A 100 -7.70 -11.14 0.45
N ASN A 101 -8.63 -12.01 0.07
CA ASN A 101 -8.41 -13.47 0.00
C ASN A 101 -7.23 -13.90 -0.91
N HIS A 102 -6.75 -12.99 -1.76
CA HIS A 102 -5.66 -13.22 -2.70
C HIS A 102 -4.35 -12.53 -2.33
N TYR A 103 -4.41 -11.52 -1.45
CA TYR A 103 -3.29 -10.65 -1.15
C TYR A 103 -3.02 -10.65 0.35
N HIS A 104 -2.18 -11.60 0.75
CA HIS A 104 -1.60 -11.70 2.09
C HIS A 104 -0.09 -11.69 1.97
N PHE A 105 0.56 -10.71 2.60
CA PHE A 105 2.00 -10.56 2.54
C PHE A 105 2.62 -10.29 3.91
N THR A 106 3.89 -10.66 4.07
CA THR A 106 4.65 -10.38 5.30
C THR A 106 6.06 -9.91 5.00
N ILE A 107 6.48 -8.87 5.71
CA ILE A 107 7.85 -8.36 5.78
C ILE A 107 8.41 -8.68 7.16
N TYR A 108 9.52 -9.42 7.21
CA TYR A 108 10.20 -9.81 8.45
C TYR A 108 11.51 -9.04 8.60
N LYS A 109 11.68 -8.26 9.68
CA LYS A 109 12.89 -7.46 9.93
C LYS A 109 14.17 -8.28 9.87
N ASP A 110 14.14 -9.46 10.47
CA ASP A 110 15.29 -10.37 10.63
C ASP A 110 15.68 -11.10 9.35
N ARG A 111 14.93 -10.94 8.26
CA ARG A 111 15.19 -11.55 6.95
C ARG A 111 15.61 -10.54 5.89
N GLY A 112 16.12 -9.39 6.33
CA GLY A 112 16.64 -8.38 5.42
C GLY A 112 18.03 -8.73 4.88
N HIS A 113 18.38 -8.14 3.75
CA HIS A 113 19.67 -8.30 3.12
C HIS A 113 20.11 -7.01 2.43
N ASP A 114 21.43 -6.86 2.22
CA ASP A 114 21.99 -5.73 1.50
C ASP A 114 21.96 -5.97 0.00
N VAL A 115 21.47 -4.99 -0.75
CA VAL A 115 21.54 -4.94 -2.22
C VAL A 115 22.22 -3.64 -2.61
N ASN A 116 23.50 -3.72 -2.94
CA ASN A 116 24.33 -2.59 -3.38
C ASN A 116 24.34 -1.42 -2.37
N GLY A 117 24.44 -1.71 -1.06
CA GLY A 117 24.44 -0.69 -0.01
C GLY A 117 23.05 -0.19 0.40
N ALA A 118 21.98 -0.76 -0.17
CA ALA A 118 20.61 -0.50 0.24
C ALA A 118 20.01 -1.75 0.90
N TRP A 119 19.53 -1.59 2.13
CA TRP A 119 18.92 -2.67 2.87
C TRP A 119 17.48 -2.95 2.39
N ARG A 120 17.18 -4.22 2.12
CA ARG A 120 15.90 -4.69 1.57
C ARG A 120 15.37 -5.89 2.34
N TRP A 121 14.08 -6.14 2.23
CA TRP A 121 13.39 -7.32 2.76
C TRP A 121 12.55 -7.97 1.70
N TYR A 122 12.46 -9.29 1.69
CA TYR A 122 11.50 -9.98 0.83
C TYR A 122 10.06 -9.73 1.29
N LEU A 123 9.15 -9.63 0.33
CA LEU A 123 7.71 -9.66 0.54
C LEU A 123 7.22 -11.11 0.42
N TYR A 124 6.94 -11.76 1.54
CA TYR A 124 6.54 -13.17 1.55
C TYR A 124 5.03 -13.35 1.51
N GLY A 125 4.53 -14.29 0.71
CA GLY A 125 3.17 -14.80 0.82
C GLY A 125 3.00 -15.81 1.96
N THR A 126 1.77 -16.26 2.21
CA THR A 126 1.43 -17.24 3.26
C THR A 126 2.04 -18.63 3.01
N GLU A 127 2.37 -18.93 1.76
CA GLU A 127 3.06 -20.15 1.33
C GLU A 127 4.59 -20.07 1.48
N GLY A 128 5.12 -18.93 1.96
CA GLY A 128 6.56 -18.72 2.15
C GLY A 128 7.33 -18.39 0.87
N LYS A 129 6.64 -18.21 -0.27
CA LYS A 129 7.23 -17.70 -1.52
C LYS A 129 7.41 -16.19 -1.45
N SER A 130 8.51 -15.67 -2.01
CA SER A 130 8.68 -14.22 -2.20
C SER A 130 7.97 -13.74 -3.47
N TYR A 131 7.30 -12.60 -3.35
CA TYR A 131 6.58 -11.88 -4.41
C TYR A 131 7.27 -10.57 -4.82
N GLY A 132 8.48 -10.34 -4.33
CA GLY A 132 9.21 -9.10 -4.53
C GLY A 132 9.99 -8.68 -3.30
N GLU A 133 10.43 -7.44 -3.32
CA GLU A 133 11.26 -6.84 -2.28
C GLU A 133 10.73 -5.49 -1.85
N CYS A 134 10.82 -5.22 -0.55
CA CYS A 134 10.50 -3.94 0.04
C CYS A 134 11.73 -3.30 0.66
N PHE A 135 11.73 -1.98 0.71
CA PHE A 135 12.73 -1.19 1.43
C PHE A 135 12.07 0.00 2.10
N ALA A 136 12.71 0.48 3.16
CA ALA A 136 12.27 1.66 3.89
C ALA A 136 12.39 2.87 2.95
N TRP A 137 11.29 3.61 2.77
CA TRP A 137 11.21 4.67 1.77
C TRP A 137 10.40 5.85 2.31
N GLY A 138 11.07 6.82 2.91
CA GLY A 138 10.43 7.93 3.65
C GLY A 138 10.42 9.30 2.96
N ASP A 139 10.83 9.41 1.69
CA ASP A 139 10.97 10.70 1.01
C ASP A 139 9.67 11.46 0.65
N TYR A 140 8.49 10.83 0.73
CA TYR A 140 7.22 11.46 0.36
C TYR A 140 6.13 11.16 1.38
N ASN A 141 5.49 12.22 1.86
CA ASN A 141 4.31 12.20 2.71
C ASN A 141 3.27 13.12 2.09
N TRP A 142 1.98 12.84 2.33
CA TRP A 142 0.89 13.66 1.80
C TRP A 142 -0.04 14.15 2.91
N ASP A 143 -0.67 15.30 2.68
CA ASP A 143 -1.63 15.94 3.59
C ASP A 143 -2.80 16.43 2.74
N CYS A 144 -3.92 15.71 2.82
CA CYS A 144 -5.10 15.92 1.99
C CYS A 144 -6.27 16.41 2.82
N LYS A 145 -7.00 17.37 2.24
CA LYS A 145 -8.19 17.97 2.82
C LYS A 145 -9.28 17.98 1.78
N TRP A 146 -10.43 17.42 2.12
CA TRP A 146 -11.64 17.43 1.31
C TRP A 146 -12.72 18.14 2.12
N PRO A 147 -12.81 19.49 2.03
CA PRO A 147 -13.81 20.26 2.79
C PRO A 147 -15.25 19.84 2.48
N ASP A 148 -15.52 19.48 1.22
CA ASP A 148 -16.80 18.94 0.75
C ASP A 148 -17.19 17.61 1.41
N LYS A 149 -16.20 16.88 1.91
CA LYS A 149 -16.37 15.61 2.63
C LYS A 149 -16.13 15.74 4.14
N HIS A 150 -15.87 16.96 4.61
CA HIS A 150 -15.48 17.27 5.99
C HIS A 150 -14.34 16.37 6.50
N LEU A 151 -13.33 16.14 5.67
CA LEU A 151 -12.30 15.14 5.90
C LEU A 151 -10.89 15.74 5.75
N SER A 152 -10.01 15.45 6.71
CA SER A 152 -8.57 15.71 6.57
C SER A 152 -7.80 14.45 6.92
N VAL A 153 -6.96 13.97 6.00
CA VAL A 153 -6.16 12.77 6.17
C VAL A 153 -4.75 13.03 5.68
N LYS A 154 -3.79 12.51 6.42
CA LYS A 154 -2.38 12.55 6.10
C LYS A 154 -1.84 11.14 5.98
N GLY A 155 -0.84 10.96 5.14
CA GLY A 155 -0.15 9.69 4.97
C GLY A 155 1.34 9.87 5.14
N PHE A 156 1.91 8.99 5.95
CA PHE A 156 3.34 8.89 6.16
C PHE A 156 3.86 7.60 5.55
N ARG A 157 4.72 7.71 4.52
CA ARG A 157 5.19 6.53 3.80
C ARG A 157 6.17 5.74 4.64
N LYS A 158 5.99 4.44 4.67
CA LYS A 158 6.83 3.50 5.41
C LYS A 158 7.73 2.73 4.47
N PHE A 159 7.12 1.99 3.55
CA PHE A 159 7.84 1.08 2.67
C PHE A 159 7.45 1.32 1.22
N ARG A 160 8.40 1.09 0.32
CA ARG A 160 8.14 0.82 -1.08
C ARG A 160 8.42 -0.65 -1.35
N CYS A 161 7.50 -1.33 -2.01
CA CYS A 161 7.63 -2.71 -2.41
C CYS A 161 7.63 -2.80 -3.94
N ILE A 162 8.68 -3.38 -4.50
CA ILE A 162 8.81 -3.71 -5.93
C ILE A 162 8.39 -5.17 -6.11
N THR A 163 7.34 -5.40 -6.88
CA THR A 163 6.65 -6.69 -6.98
C THR A 163 6.08 -6.86 -8.39
N ASP A 164 5.32 -7.94 -8.61
CA ASP A 164 4.51 -8.13 -9.82
C ASP A 164 3.08 -7.56 -9.69
N VAL A 165 2.73 -6.96 -8.56
CA VAL A 165 1.39 -6.44 -8.24
C VAL A 165 1.44 -5.00 -7.70
N ASP A 166 0.68 -4.10 -8.31
CA ASP A 166 0.62 -2.70 -7.88
C ASP A 166 -0.52 -2.44 -6.88
N ALA A 167 -0.56 -1.23 -6.32
CA ALA A 167 -1.60 -0.86 -5.36
C ALA A 167 -2.99 -0.84 -6.01
N ASN A 168 -3.12 -0.51 -7.30
CA ASN A 168 -4.40 -0.55 -8.00
C ASN A 168 -4.99 -1.96 -7.99
N ALA A 169 -4.21 -2.98 -8.38
CA ALA A 169 -4.66 -4.36 -8.43
C ALA A 169 -5.19 -4.86 -7.07
N ILE A 170 -4.49 -4.51 -5.99
CA ILE A 170 -4.90 -4.86 -4.62
C ILE A 170 -6.19 -4.13 -4.24
N ASN A 171 -6.29 -2.82 -4.50
CA ASN A 171 -7.48 -2.02 -4.20
C ASN A 171 -8.70 -2.48 -5.01
N ASP A 172 -8.52 -2.82 -6.28
CA ASP A 172 -9.58 -3.29 -7.15
C ASP A 172 -10.09 -4.66 -6.74
N ALA A 173 -9.20 -5.56 -6.31
CA ALA A 173 -9.61 -6.84 -5.72
C ALA A 173 -10.41 -6.61 -4.43
N TYR A 174 -9.95 -5.72 -3.55
CA TYR A 174 -10.68 -5.41 -2.31
C TYR A 174 -12.09 -4.86 -2.59
N LYS A 175 -12.23 -3.98 -3.58
CA LYS A 175 -13.54 -3.45 -4.02
C LYS A 175 -14.44 -4.56 -4.58
N LYS A 176 -13.89 -5.50 -5.37
CA LYS A 176 -14.63 -6.66 -5.92
C LYS A 176 -15.15 -7.59 -4.81
N GLU A 177 -14.43 -7.67 -3.69
CA GLU A 177 -14.81 -8.45 -2.51
C GLU A 177 -15.77 -7.68 -1.57
N GLY A 178 -16.27 -6.51 -1.98
CA GLY A 178 -17.25 -5.71 -1.23
C GLY A 178 -16.63 -4.66 -0.30
N GLY A 179 -15.31 -4.51 -0.33
CA GLY A 179 -14.57 -3.47 0.35
C GLY A 179 -14.91 -2.06 -0.14
N ARG A 180 -14.64 -1.04 0.69
CA ARG A 180 -14.96 0.37 0.41
C ARG A 180 -13.72 1.24 0.40
N ALA A 181 -13.65 2.17 -0.55
CA ALA A 181 -12.64 3.23 -0.57
C ALA A 181 -12.83 4.21 0.60
N LEU A 182 -11.80 4.97 0.93
CA LEU A 182 -11.84 6.01 1.97
C LEU A 182 -13.00 7.00 1.74
N ALA A 183 -13.22 7.44 0.50
CA ALA A 183 -14.35 8.28 0.10
C ALA A 183 -15.73 7.69 0.46
N ALA A 184 -15.85 6.37 0.44
CA ALA A 184 -17.09 5.69 0.76
C ALA A 184 -17.29 5.54 2.28
N VAL A 185 -16.20 5.50 3.05
CA VAL A 185 -16.24 5.47 4.53
C VAL A 185 -16.62 6.83 5.13
N SER A 186 -16.29 7.95 4.47
CA SER A 186 -16.79 9.27 4.87
C SER A 186 -18.30 9.38 4.68
N ASN A 187 -18.86 8.77 3.63
CA ASN A 187 -20.28 8.83 3.29
C ASN A 187 -21.13 7.72 3.94
N SER A 188 -20.54 6.63 4.43
CA SER A 188 -21.28 5.52 5.03
C SER A 188 -21.21 5.49 6.56
N THR A 189 -21.80 6.48 7.23
CA THR A 189 -22.21 6.33 8.64
C THR A 189 -23.64 5.81 8.74
N ALA A 190 -23.89 4.69 8.08
CA ALA A 190 -24.99 3.79 8.43
C ALA A 190 -24.39 2.39 8.50
N VAL A 191 -24.53 1.74 9.66
CA VAL A 191 -24.07 0.39 10.00
C VAL A 191 -22.63 0.29 10.53
N ALA A 192 -22.43 0.76 11.77
CA ALA A 192 -21.45 0.17 12.68
C ALA A 192 -22.05 0.19 14.09
N GLY A 193 -23.03 -0.70 14.27
CA GLY A 193 -23.64 -1.01 15.55
C GLY A 193 -23.93 -2.49 15.56
N ARG A 194 -22.94 -3.30 15.94
CA ARG A 194 -23.12 -4.54 16.71
C ARG A 194 -21.76 -5.07 17.16
N VAL A 195 -21.67 -5.16 18.48
CA VAL A 195 -20.74 -5.91 19.31
C VAL A 195 -20.81 -7.39 18.95
#